data_AF-A0A4S2RDK0-F1
#
_entry.id   AF-A0A4S2RDK0-F1
#
_cell.length_a   1.000
_cell.length_b   1.000
_cell.length_c   1.000
_cell.angle_alpha   90.00
_cell.angle_beta   90.00
_cell.angle_gamma   90.00
#
_symmetry.space_group_name_H-M   'P 1'
#
loop_
_entity.id
_entity.type
_entity.pdbx_description
1 polymer ?
#
loop_
_entity_poly.entity_id
_entity_poly.type
_entity_poly.pdbx_seq_one_letter_code
_entity_poly.pdbx_strand_id
1 'polypeptide(L)'
;MRRPTLHRPTPHNTAWAHPYTGAAAMSVFYNDGGNPPAGGTPNPQDPPKPGPPATPRTFTQDELIALAAKEKAQGERAGARAALEKVAADLGFSNLDDAKTFIEEGRKAKEAQLSEQQKRERELADREARAEAREKAAEARERTANRRALLAGLGATGDDLDDAAALLRVADDADDEDVQAAADALKQRRPELFGTTRQPNPAAVPPAPTGLPAAGVPRPGANQPKPGERGLAMLKRRGKLPADAA
;
A
#
# COMPACT_ATOMS: atom_id res chain seq x y z
N MET A 1 -21.95 0.25 22.57
CA MET A 1 -20.83 -0.40 21.87
C MET A 1 -19.53 0.04 22.54
N ARG A 2 -18.91 -0.83 23.35
CA ARG A 2 -17.73 -0.53 24.17
C ARG A 2 -16.46 -0.96 23.41
N ARG A 3 -15.44 -0.10 23.36
CA ARG A 3 -14.14 -0.39 22.74
C ARG A 3 -13.34 -1.37 23.59
N PRO A 4 -12.58 -2.30 23.00
CA PRO A 4 -11.68 -3.18 23.75
C PRO A 4 -10.44 -2.41 24.20
N THR A 5 -10.16 -2.49 25.50
CA THR A 5 -8.93 -2.03 26.16
C THR A 5 -7.78 -2.96 25.82
N LEU A 6 -6.77 -2.47 25.11
CA LEU A 6 -5.48 -3.15 24.92
C LEU A 6 -4.70 -3.11 26.23
N HIS A 7 -4.56 -4.26 26.89
CA HIS A 7 -3.58 -4.46 27.96
C HIS A 7 -2.17 -4.33 27.40
N ARG A 8 -1.42 -3.32 27.88
CA ARG A 8 0.00 -3.18 27.62
C ARG A 8 0.77 -3.93 28.71
N PRO A 9 1.55 -4.97 28.41
CA PRO A 9 2.36 -5.64 29.41
C PRO A 9 3.51 -4.72 29.83
N THR A 10 3.69 -4.55 31.14
CA THR A 10 4.84 -3.92 31.78
C THR A 10 6.07 -4.83 31.62
N PRO A 11 7.28 -4.30 31.35
CA PRO A 11 8.48 -5.10 31.20
C PRO A 11 9.10 -5.36 32.58
N HIS A 12 8.44 -6.20 33.38
CA HIS A 12 9.04 -6.77 34.57
C HIS A 12 8.75 -8.27 34.56
N ASN A 13 9.82 -9.07 34.54
CA ASN A 13 9.86 -10.55 34.56
C ASN A 13 10.13 -11.24 33.21
N THR A 14 11.31 -11.00 32.64
CA THR A 14 12.06 -12.10 32.00
C THR A 14 12.75 -12.89 33.10
N ALA A 15 12.23 -14.08 33.37
CA ALA A 15 12.91 -15.10 34.15
C ALA A 15 14.12 -15.62 33.34
N TRP A 16 15.24 -15.82 34.03
CA TRP A 16 16.56 -16.32 33.56
C TRP A 16 17.56 -15.28 33.06
N ALA A 17 18.13 -14.49 33.99
CA ALA A 17 19.57 -14.22 34.07
C ALA A 17 19.92 -13.42 35.36
N HIS A 18 20.42 -14.11 36.38
CA HIS A 18 21.26 -13.55 37.45
C HIS A 18 22.43 -14.54 37.64
N PRO A 19 23.62 -14.16 38.19
CA PRO A 19 23.91 -12.97 39.00
C PRO A 19 25.26 -12.25 38.65
N TYR A 20 25.56 -11.15 39.35
CA TYR A 20 26.76 -10.28 39.28
C TYR A 20 26.74 -9.26 38.12
N THR A 21 26.78 -7.93 38.28
CA THR A 21 27.15 -7.04 39.39
C THR A 21 26.47 -5.67 39.19
N GLY A 22 25.56 -5.29 40.09
CA GLY A 22 25.14 -3.90 40.27
C GLY A 22 25.80 -3.36 41.55
N ALA A 23 26.20 -2.08 41.54
CA ALA A 23 26.98 -1.39 42.57
C ALA A 23 26.25 -1.20 43.94
N ALA A 24 25.44 -2.17 44.37
CA ALA A 24 24.76 -2.22 45.66
C ALA A 24 25.12 -3.48 46.50
N ALA A 25 26.07 -4.31 46.04
CA ALA A 25 26.61 -5.44 46.83
C ALA A 25 27.88 -5.08 47.65
N MET A 26 28.16 -3.79 47.84
CA MET A 26 29.25 -3.27 48.67
C MET A 26 28.68 -2.46 49.85
N SER A 27 27.78 -3.08 50.61
CA SER A 27 27.37 -2.56 51.93
C SER A 27 26.75 -3.68 52.75
N VAL A 28 27.58 -4.58 53.27
CA VAL A 28 27.22 -5.34 54.47
C VAL A 28 27.99 -4.72 55.63
N PHE A 29 27.28 -3.92 56.40
CA PHE A 29 27.62 -3.58 57.76
C PHE A 29 27.69 -4.88 58.59
N TYR A 30 28.82 -5.12 59.26
CA TYR A 30 28.81 -5.71 60.59
C TYR A 30 29.59 -4.76 61.49
N ASN A 31 28.82 -3.91 62.17
CA ASN A 31 29.25 -3.24 63.38
C ASN A 31 28.26 -3.74 64.44
N ASP A 32 28.66 -4.75 65.20
CA ASP A 32 27.96 -5.19 66.41
C ASP A 32 29.00 -5.53 67.49
N GLY A 33 28.69 -5.08 68.70
CA GLY A 33 29.62 -4.89 69.82
C GLY A 33 30.14 -6.18 70.43
N GLY A 34 31.46 -6.23 70.61
CA GLY A 34 32.16 -7.21 71.44
C GLY A 34 33.19 -6.48 72.30
N ASN A 35 32.98 -6.53 73.62
CA ASN A 35 33.86 -5.96 74.66
C ASN A 35 35.32 -6.46 74.49
N PRO A 36 36.36 -5.61 74.57
CA PRO A 36 37.74 -6.08 74.45
C PRO A 36 38.13 -6.93 75.68
N PRO A 37 38.84 -8.06 75.51
CA PRO A 37 39.40 -8.75 76.67
C PRO A 37 40.50 -7.90 77.31
N ALA A 38 40.34 -7.64 78.61
CA ALA A 38 41.40 -7.10 79.45
C ALA A 38 42.56 -8.10 79.51
N GLY A 39 43.78 -7.63 79.20
CA GLY A 39 44.96 -8.48 79.35
C GLY A 39 46.26 -7.83 78.86
N GLY A 40 46.96 -7.17 79.78
CA GLY A 40 48.41 -6.93 79.69
C GLY A 40 48.84 -5.61 79.04
N THR A 41 49.06 -4.59 79.87
CA THR A 41 49.97 -3.49 79.52
C THR A 41 51.37 -4.08 79.23
N PRO A 42 51.99 -3.85 78.07
CA PRO A 42 53.39 -4.20 77.85
C PRO A 42 54.27 -3.30 78.72
N ASN A 43 55.13 -3.92 79.51
CA ASN A 43 56.14 -3.24 80.32
C ASN A 43 57.14 -2.52 79.37
N PRO A 44 57.57 -1.26 79.60
CA PRO A 44 58.35 -0.46 78.63
C PRO A 44 59.83 -0.89 78.43
N GLN A 45 60.20 -2.16 78.60
CA GLN A 45 61.61 -2.55 78.75
C GLN A 45 62.08 -3.78 77.96
N ASP A 46 61.38 -4.19 76.91
CA ASP A 46 61.88 -5.22 75.98
C ASP A 46 62.15 -4.66 74.57
N PRO A 47 63.35 -4.84 73.99
CA PRO A 47 63.64 -4.43 72.62
C PRO A 47 62.84 -5.26 71.60
N PRO A 48 62.38 -4.68 70.49
CA PRO A 48 61.57 -5.38 69.50
C PRO A 48 62.36 -6.51 68.84
N LYS A 49 61.80 -7.72 68.89
CA LYS A 49 62.35 -8.91 68.23
C LYS A 49 62.34 -8.71 66.70
N PRO A 50 63.45 -8.94 65.97
CA PRO A 50 63.48 -8.78 64.53
C PRO A 50 62.46 -9.71 63.86
N GLY A 51 61.59 -9.15 63.00
CA GLY A 51 60.72 -9.94 62.14
C GLY A 51 61.54 -10.81 61.17
N PRO A 52 61.04 -11.99 60.76
CA PRO A 52 61.77 -12.86 59.84
C PRO A 52 62.03 -12.15 58.50
N PRO A 53 63.21 -12.38 57.87
CA PRO A 53 63.57 -11.72 56.62
C PRO A 53 62.59 -12.08 55.51
N ALA A 54 62.25 -11.08 54.67
CA ALA A 54 61.41 -11.28 53.49
C ALA A 54 61.97 -12.41 52.63
N THR A 55 61.19 -13.47 52.45
CA THR A 55 61.56 -14.57 51.56
C THR A 55 61.65 -14.06 50.12
N PRO A 56 62.74 -14.35 49.40
CA PRO A 56 62.85 -13.96 47.99
C PRO A 56 61.76 -14.69 47.20
N ARG A 57 60.88 -13.92 46.53
CA ARG A 57 59.87 -14.45 45.61
C ARG A 57 60.58 -15.08 44.41
N THR A 58 60.39 -16.36 44.19
CA THR A 58 60.83 -17.05 42.97
C THR A 58 59.71 -16.94 41.94
N PHE A 59 60.03 -16.40 40.77
CA PHE A 59 59.10 -16.34 39.63
C PHE A 59 59.26 -17.58 38.77
N THR A 60 58.14 -18.11 38.28
CA THR A 60 58.15 -19.14 37.25
C THR A 60 58.33 -18.53 35.86
N GLN A 61 58.80 -19.32 34.89
CA GLN A 61 59.00 -18.85 33.52
C GLN A 61 57.68 -18.38 32.88
N ASP A 62 56.57 -19.04 33.19
CA ASP A 62 55.23 -18.65 32.70
C ASP A 62 54.77 -17.31 33.28
N GLU A 63 55.08 -17.02 34.55
CA GLU A 63 54.80 -15.72 35.18
C GLU A 63 55.61 -14.59 34.52
N LEU A 64 56.86 -14.86 34.15
CA LEU A 64 57.70 -13.89 33.43
C LEU A 64 57.17 -13.61 32.02
N ILE A 65 56.73 -14.65 31.29
CA ILE A 65 56.11 -14.49 29.97
C ILE A 65 54.81 -13.68 30.08
N ALA A 66 53.97 -13.97 31.08
CA ALA A 66 52.74 -13.22 31.32
C ALA A 66 53.00 -11.75 31.71
N LEU A 67 54.06 -11.49 32.48
CA LEU A 67 54.46 -10.13 32.85
C LEU A 67 54.96 -9.35 31.63
N ALA A 68 55.83 -9.96 30.82
CA ALA A 68 56.35 -9.36 29.59
C ALA A 68 55.24 -9.06 28.57
N ALA A 69 54.25 -9.96 28.44
CA ALA A 69 53.09 -9.73 27.59
C ALA A 69 52.23 -8.55 28.09
N LYS A 70 52.04 -8.43 29.41
CA LYS A 70 51.31 -7.30 30.01
C LYS A 70 52.06 -5.99 29.82
N GLU A 71 53.38 -5.97 30.01
CA GLU A 71 54.21 -4.79 29.82
C GLU A 71 54.21 -4.33 28.36
N LYS A 72 54.37 -5.27 27.41
CA LYS A 72 54.26 -4.97 25.98
C LYS A 72 52.89 -4.38 25.62
N ALA A 73 51.81 -4.99 26.10
CA ALA A 73 50.46 -4.48 25.88
C ALA A 73 50.23 -3.09 26.51
N GLN A 74 50.84 -2.80 27.66
CA GLN A 74 50.81 -1.48 28.28
C GLN A 74 51.60 -0.46 27.47
N GLY A 75 52.78 -0.82 26.98
CA GLY A 75 53.61 0.02 26.10
C GLY A 75 52.93 0.34 24.79
N GLU A 76 52.31 -0.64 24.13
CA GLU A 76 51.53 -0.44 22.90
C GLU A 76 50.32 0.48 23.13
N ARG A 77 49.59 0.30 24.24
CA ARG A 77 48.48 1.17 24.60
C ARG A 77 48.92 2.60 24.93
N ALA A 78 50.05 2.76 25.62
CA ALA A 78 50.60 4.07 25.93
C ALA A 78 51.08 4.78 24.66
N GLY A 79 51.78 4.07 23.77
CA GLY A 79 52.21 4.60 22.47
C GLY A 79 51.04 5.00 21.58
N ALA A 80 50.00 4.18 21.51
CA ALA A 80 48.78 4.50 20.75
C ALA A 80 48.05 5.72 21.33
N ARG A 81 47.95 5.86 22.66
CA ARG A 81 47.38 7.04 23.30
C ARG A 81 48.18 8.31 23.00
N ALA A 82 49.50 8.24 23.14
CA ALA A 82 50.38 9.39 22.84
C ALA A 82 50.32 9.80 21.36
N ALA A 83 50.20 8.84 20.44
CA ALA A 83 50.00 9.13 19.02
C ALA A 83 48.65 9.82 18.76
N LEU A 84 47.58 9.34 19.40
CA LEU A 84 46.26 9.94 19.26
C LEU A 84 46.16 11.33 19.91
N GLU A 85 46.83 11.55 21.05
CA GLU A 85 46.93 12.87 21.68
C GLU A 85 47.69 13.88 20.80
N LYS A 86 48.78 13.44 20.13
CA LYS A 86 49.48 14.28 19.15
C LYS A 86 48.57 14.65 17.98
N VAL A 87 47.85 13.68 17.41
CA VAL A 87 46.90 13.95 16.33
C VAL A 87 45.76 14.87 16.81
N ALA A 88 45.26 14.68 18.03
CA ALA A 88 44.25 15.56 18.61
C ALA A 88 44.78 16.99 18.75
N ALA A 89 46.02 17.17 19.24
CA ALA A 89 46.66 18.46 19.36
C ALA A 89 46.92 19.13 17.99
N ASP A 90 47.37 18.37 16.99
CA ASP A 90 47.57 18.87 15.61
C ASP A 90 46.24 19.34 14.98
N LEU A 91 45.14 18.70 15.34
CA LEU A 91 43.78 19.08 14.94
C LEU A 91 43.18 20.21 15.81
N GLY A 92 43.94 20.72 16.78
CA GLY A 92 43.55 21.83 17.65
C GLY A 92 42.69 21.45 18.85
N PHE A 93 42.58 20.17 19.20
CA PHE A 93 41.88 19.72 20.40
C PHE A 93 42.80 19.71 21.62
N SER A 94 42.27 20.19 22.74
CA SER A 94 42.97 20.23 24.03
C SER A 94 43.30 18.83 24.56
N ASN A 95 42.35 17.90 24.40
CA ASN A 95 42.42 16.54 24.93
C ASN A 95 41.80 15.54 23.96
N LEU A 96 42.17 14.26 24.08
CA LEU A 96 41.60 13.16 23.29
C LEU A 96 40.07 13.04 23.46
N ASP A 97 39.56 13.31 24.66
CA ASP A 97 38.14 13.18 24.95
C ASP A 97 37.30 14.28 24.29
N ASP A 98 37.84 15.50 24.15
CA ASP A 98 37.19 16.60 23.40
C ASP A 98 37.08 16.26 21.89
N ALA A 99 38.11 15.59 21.34
CA ALA A 99 38.07 15.13 19.95
C ALA A 99 36.99 14.05 19.74
N LYS A 100 36.82 13.14 20.71
CA LYS A 100 35.78 12.10 20.65
C LYS A 100 34.38 12.71 20.74
N THR A 101 34.14 13.62 21.68
CA THR A 101 32.84 14.27 21.84
C THR A 101 32.46 15.05 20.59
N PHE A 102 33.40 15.80 20.00
CA PHE A 102 33.17 16.53 18.75
C PHE A 102 32.81 15.60 17.58
N ILE A 103 33.51 14.45 17.43
CA ILE A 103 33.19 13.48 16.39
C ILE A 103 31.80 12.86 16.61
N GLU A 104 31.45 12.54 17.86
CA GLU A 104 30.13 12.01 18.20
C GLU A 104 29.01 13.02 17.95
N GLU A 105 29.20 14.27 18.32
CA GLU A 105 28.27 15.37 18.03
C GLU A 105 28.13 15.61 16.52
N GLY A 106 29.25 15.61 15.78
CA GLY A 106 29.24 15.72 14.32
C GLY A 106 28.52 14.57 13.63
N ARG A 107 28.64 13.33 14.15
CA ARG A 107 27.87 12.18 13.66
C ARG A 107 26.38 12.35 13.95
N LYS A 108 26.01 12.71 15.18
CA LYS A 108 24.62 12.97 15.56
C LYS A 108 23.98 14.09 14.72
N ALA A 109 24.72 15.16 14.46
CA ALA A 109 24.25 16.27 13.63
C ALA A 109 24.05 15.85 12.17
N LYS A 110 24.96 15.05 11.60
CA LYS A 110 24.81 14.50 10.24
C LYS A 110 23.64 13.54 10.15
N GLU A 111 23.47 12.65 11.14
CA GLU A 111 22.34 11.74 11.21
C GLU A 111 21.01 12.50 11.34
N ALA A 112 20.98 13.55 12.17
CA ALA A 112 19.83 14.43 12.30
C ALA A 112 19.51 15.14 10.98
N GLN A 113 20.52 15.72 10.30
CA GLN A 113 20.34 16.37 9.00
C GLN A 113 19.83 15.42 7.93
N LEU A 114 20.40 14.21 7.83
CA LEU A 114 19.91 13.17 6.92
C LEU A 114 18.46 12.79 7.26
N SER A 115 18.11 12.69 8.54
CA SER A 115 16.73 12.38 8.95
C SER A 115 15.73 13.51 8.61
N GLU A 116 16.15 14.77 8.69
CA GLU A 116 15.33 15.92 8.30
C GLU A 116 15.18 16.02 6.78
N GLN A 117 16.26 15.79 6.03
CA GLN A 117 16.24 15.74 4.57
C GLN A 117 15.29 14.63 4.09
N GLN A 118 15.40 13.42 4.65
CA GLN A 118 14.49 12.32 4.32
C GLN A 118 13.02 12.64 4.65
N LYS A 119 12.75 13.37 5.75
CA LYS A 119 11.39 13.83 6.06
C LYS A 119 10.88 14.82 5.01
N ARG A 120 11.71 15.80 4.62
CA ARG A 120 11.35 16.78 3.58
C ARG A 120 11.12 16.12 2.23
N GLU A 121 11.96 15.18 1.84
CA GLU A 121 11.80 14.41 0.60
C GLU A 121 10.49 13.60 0.61
N ARG A 122 10.17 12.93 1.72
CA ARG A 122 8.88 12.23 1.87
C ARG A 122 7.69 13.19 1.79
N GLU A 123 7.77 14.34 2.44
CA GLU A 123 6.70 15.34 2.37
C GLU A 123 6.52 15.91 0.95
N LEU A 124 7.60 16.10 0.20
CA LEU A 124 7.54 16.54 -1.19
C LEU A 124 6.94 15.45 -2.08
N ALA A 125 7.41 14.21 -1.97
CA ALA A 125 6.87 13.07 -2.70
C ALA A 125 5.37 12.85 -2.39
N ASP A 126 4.96 13.00 -1.13
CA ASP A 126 3.55 12.91 -0.74
C ASP A 126 2.71 14.05 -1.33
N ARG A 127 3.27 15.26 -1.45
CA ARG A 127 2.57 16.39 -2.08
C ARG A 127 2.44 16.19 -3.59
N GLU A 128 3.49 15.73 -4.25
CA GLU A 128 3.48 15.40 -5.68
C GLU A 128 2.48 14.28 -5.97
N ALA A 129 2.52 13.18 -5.22
CA ALA A 129 1.56 12.09 -5.36
C ALA A 129 0.10 12.55 -5.16
N ARG A 130 -0.15 13.46 -4.22
CA ARG A 130 -1.49 14.04 -4.01
C ARG A 130 -1.90 14.98 -5.14
N ALA A 131 -0.97 15.74 -5.71
CA ALA A 131 -1.24 16.60 -6.86
C ALA A 131 -1.56 15.77 -8.10
N GLU A 132 -0.71 14.78 -8.42
CA GLU A 132 -0.95 13.84 -9.52
C GLU A 132 -2.27 13.09 -9.37
N ALA A 133 -2.61 12.65 -8.16
CA ALA A 133 -3.89 11.97 -7.93
C ALA A 133 -5.09 12.89 -8.17
N ARG A 134 -4.96 14.19 -7.84
CA ARG A 134 -6.02 15.17 -8.12
C ARG A 134 -6.14 15.46 -9.61
N GLU A 135 -5.02 15.58 -10.32
CA GLU A 135 -4.99 15.78 -11.77
C GLU A 135 -5.60 14.59 -12.50
N LYS A 136 -5.15 13.36 -12.21
CA LYS A 136 -5.71 12.13 -12.79
C LYS A 136 -7.22 12.01 -12.51
N ALA A 137 -7.66 12.38 -11.30
CA ALA A 137 -9.08 12.39 -10.97
C ALA A 137 -9.86 13.48 -11.72
N ALA A 138 -9.26 14.65 -11.98
CA ALA A 138 -9.87 15.70 -12.78
C ALA A 138 -9.97 15.28 -14.25
N GLU A 139 -8.90 14.78 -14.84
CA GLU A 139 -8.87 14.25 -16.21
C GLU A 139 -9.88 13.12 -16.42
N ALA A 140 -10.02 12.22 -15.44
CA ALA A 140 -11.02 11.15 -15.53
C ALA A 140 -12.45 11.72 -15.49
N ARG A 141 -12.71 12.75 -14.70
CA ARG A 141 -14.02 13.44 -14.67
C ARG A 141 -14.29 14.17 -15.98
N GLU A 142 -13.30 14.85 -16.55
CA GLU A 142 -13.44 15.52 -17.84
C GLU A 142 -13.70 14.52 -18.96
N ARG A 143 -12.95 13.41 -19.01
CA ARG A 143 -13.18 12.34 -19.99
C ARG A 143 -14.57 11.72 -19.88
N THR A 144 -15.05 11.47 -18.67
CA THR A 144 -16.41 10.95 -18.47
C THR A 144 -17.49 11.97 -18.83
N ALA A 145 -17.26 13.26 -18.56
CA ALA A 145 -18.15 14.34 -18.98
C ALA A 145 -18.21 14.47 -20.51
N ASN A 146 -17.06 14.44 -21.20
CA ASN A 146 -16.99 14.51 -22.66
C ASN A 146 -17.73 13.34 -23.31
N ARG A 147 -17.48 12.10 -22.83
CA ARG A 147 -18.20 10.91 -23.30
C ARG A 147 -19.71 11.02 -23.13
N ARG A 148 -20.17 11.50 -21.97
CA ARG A 148 -21.60 11.75 -21.71
C ARG A 148 -22.16 12.85 -22.61
N ALA A 149 -21.40 13.92 -22.86
CA ALA A 149 -21.83 15.00 -23.75
C ALA A 149 -22.03 14.52 -25.19
N LEU A 150 -21.13 13.68 -25.71
CA LEU A 150 -21.25 13.07 -27.05
C LEU A 150 -22.48 12.15 -27.14
N LEU A 151 -22.67 11.28 -26.14
CA LEU A 151 -23.85 10.39 -26.07
C LEU A 151 -25.17 11.18 -25.97
N ALA A 152 -25.18 12.26 -25.19
CA ALA A 152 -26.32 13.16 -25.12
C ALA A 152 -26.60 13.85 -26.45
N GLY A 153 -25.56 14.30 -27.16
CA GLY A 153 -25.67 14.86 -28.51
C GLY A 153 -26.26 13.88 -29.53
N LEU A 154 -26.07 12.58 -29.34
CA LEU A 154 -26.64 11.52 -30.16
C LEU A 154 -28.09 11.15 -29.83
N GLY A 155 -28.64 11.71 -28.75
CA GLY A 155 -30.03 11.55 -28.31
C GLY A 155 -30.24 10.68 -27.07
N ALA A 156 -29.18 10.20 -26.40
CA ALA A 156 -29.35 9.45 -25.16
C ALA A 156 -29.65 10.42 -24.00
N THR A 157 -30.66 10.11 -23.17
CA THR A 157 -31.09 11.00 -22.08
C THR A 157 -31.51 10.20 -20.85
N GLY A 158 -31.46 10.83 -19.67
CA GLY A 158 -31.88 10.19 -18.42
C GLY A 158 -31.17 8.87 -18.15
N ASP A 159 -31.91 7.84 -17.78
CA ASP A 159 -31.37 6.51 -17.49
C ASP A 159 -30.72 5.86 -18.73
N ASP A 160 -31.24 6.15 -19.94
CA ASP A 160 -30.68 5.62 -21.19
C ASP A 160 -29.27 6.19 -21.48
N LEU A 161 -28.96 7.39 -21.00
CA LEU A 161 -27.61 7.98 -21.09
C LEU A 161 -26.61 7.21 -20.21
N ASP A 162 -27.00 6.89 -18.98
CA ASP A 162 -26.16 6.14 -18.05
C ASP A 162 -25.97 4.70 -18.54
N ASP A 163 -27.02 4.08 -19.09
CA ASP A 163 -26.93 2.76 -19.72
C ASP A 163 -26.06 2.80 -20.99
N ALA A 164 -26.19 3.82 -21.84
CA ALA A 164 -25.34 4.00 -23.01
C ALA A 164 -23.88 4.20 -22.63
N ALA A 165 -23.60 4.99 -21.57
CA ALA A 165 -22.25 5.19 -21.05
C ALA A 165 -21.65 3.89 -20.49
N ALA A 166 -22.45 3.06 -19.82
CA ALA A 166 -22.01 1.76 -19.30
C ALA A 166 -21.75 0.71 -20.41
N LEU A 167 -22.41 0.83 -21.55
CA LEU A 167 -22.31 -0.11 -22.68
C LEU A 167 -21.29 0.32 -23.74
N LEU A 168 -20.78 1.55 -23.66
CA LEU A 168 -19.79 2.10 -24.57
C LEU A 168 -18.47 1.32 -24.42
N ARG A 169 -17.98 0.74 -25.52
CA ARG A 169 -16.75 -0.06 -25.54
C ARG A 169 -15.64 0.72 -26.22
N VAL A 170 -14.91 1.48 -25.43
CA VAL A 170 -13.82 2.36 -25.91
C VAL A 170 -12.70 2.33 -24.88
N ALA A 171 -11.45 2.46 -25.33
CA ALA A 171 -10.30 2.57 -24.44
C ALA A 171 -10.38 3.85 -23.59
N ASP A 172 -9.68 3.90 -22.46
CA ASP A 172 -9.71 5.06 -21.57
C ASP A 172 -8.97 6.29 -22.11
N ASP A 173 -8.08 6.07 -23.07
CA ASP A 173 -7.23 7.04 -23.78
C ASP A 173 -7.65 7.25 -25.25
N ALA A 174 -8.80 6.70 -25.66
CA ALA A 174 -9.32 6.92 -27.00
C ALA A 174 -9.65 8.39 -27.25
N ASP A 175 -9.42 8.85 -28.48
CA ASP A 175 -9.74 10.21 -28.90
C ASP A 175 -11.25 10.41 -29.12
N ASP A 176 -11.64 11.65 -29.34
CA ASP A 176 -13.05 12.01 -29.51
C ASP A 176 -13.67 11.36 -30.78
N GLU A 177 -12.85 11.09 -31.81
CA GLU A 177 -13.29 10.43 -33.05
C GLU A 177 -13.63 8.94 -32.81
N ASP A 178 -12.77 8.23 -32.08
CA ASP A 178 -12.98 6.83 -31.69
C ASP A 178 -14.19 6.67 -30.76
N VAL A 179 -14.36 7.60 -29.81
CA VAL A 179 -15.53 7.64 -28.93
C VAL A 179 -16.80 7.85 -29.75
N GLN A 180 -16.77 8.76 -30.73
CA GLN A 180 -17.90 9.02 -31.60
C GLN A 180 -18.24 7.79 -32.47
N ALA A 181 -17.23 7.16 -33.09
CA ALA A 181 -17.44 5.97 -33.92
C ALA A 181 -18.03 4.80 -33.12
N ALA A 182 -17.56 4.59 -31.88
CA ALA A 182 -18.10 3.57 -31.00
C ALA A 182 -19.52 3.89 -30.52
N ALA A 183 -19.83 5.16 -30.28
CA ALA A 183 -21.17 5.61 -29.94
C ALA A 183 -22.16 5.41 -31.10
N ASP A 184 -21.73 5.67 -32.34
CA ASP A 184 -22.52 5.40 -33.54
C ASP A 184 -22.75 3.90 -33.75
N ALA A 185 -21.73 3.07 -33.53
CA ALA A 185 -21.88 1.62 -33.54
C ALA A 185 -22.84 1.11 -32.44
N LEU A 186 -22.83 1.74 -31.26
CA LEU A 186 -23.77 1.44 -30.18
C LEU A 186 -25.19 1.82 -30.58
N LYS A 187 -25.39 2.99 -31.20
CA LYS A 187 -26.69 3.45 -31.72
C LYS A 187 -27.27 2.51 -32.76
N GLN A 188 -26.44 1.97 -33.66
CA GLN A 188 -26.89 0.96 -34.64
C GLN A 188 -27.35 -0.34 -33.97
N ARG A 189 -26.69 -0.76 -32.89
CA ARG A 189 -27.01 -2.00 -32.17
C ARG A 189 -28.20 -1.85 -31.22
N ARG A 190 -28.35 -0.68 -30.61
CA ARG A 190 -29.35 -0.36 -29.58
C ARG A 190 -29.92 1.04 -29.82
N PRO A 191 -30.74 1.22 -30.86
CA PRO A 191 -31.31 2.52 -31.19
C PRO A 191 -32.26 3.02 -30.10
N GLU A 192 -32.86 2.11 -29.33
CA GLU A 192 -33.78 2.40 -28.22
C GLU A 192 -33.13 3.33 -27.17
N LEU A 193 -31.83 3.19 -26.91
CA LEU A 193 -31.07 4.00 -25.94
C LEU A 193 -30.88 5.47 -26.38
N PHE A 194 -31.18 5.78 -27.63
CA PHE A 194 -31.02 7.11 -28.22
C PHE A 194 -32.37 7.71 -28.62
N GLY A 195 -33.47 7.21 -28.03
CA GLY A 195 -34.83 7.67 -28.32
C GLY A 195 -35.35 7.28 -29.71
N THR A 196 -34.59 6.47 -30.45
CA THR A 196 -35.02 5.93 -31.75
C THR A 196 -35.55 4.52 -31.57
N THR A 197 -36.86 4.34 -31.60
CA THR A 197 -37.41 2.98 -31.67
C THR A 197 -36.93 2.32 -32.96
N ARG A 198 -36.43 1.09 -32.87
CA ARG A 198 -36.01 0.33 -34.07
C ARG A 198 -37.20 0.25 -35.00
N GLN A 199 -37.18 0.99 -36.11
CA GLN A 199 -38.15 0.73 -37.18
C GLN A 199 -37.98 -0.75 -37.54
N PRO A 200 -39.03 -1.57 -37.42
CA PRO A 200 -38.95 -2.96 -37.83
C PRO A 200 -38.58 -2.93 -39.30
N ASN A 201 -37.40 -3.47 -39.63
CA ASN A 201 -37.01 -3.65 -41.03
C ASN A 201 -38.12 -4.49 -41.67
N PRO A 202 -38.93 -3.94 -42.60
CA PRO A 202 -40.05 -4.68 -43.18
C PRO A 202 -39.58 -5.91 -43.98
N ALA A 203 -38.27 -6.05 -44.21
CA ALA A 203 -37.66 -7.17 -44.92
C ALA A 203 -37.26 -8.39 -44.05
N ALA A 204 -37.44 -8.35 -42.72
CA ALA A 204 -36.89 -9.40 -41.82
C ALA A 204 -37.93 -10.10 -40.92
N VAL A 205 -39.22 -9.95 -41.20
CA VAL A 205 -40.17 -10.97 -40.75
C VAL A 205 -40.13 -12.08 -41.78
N PRO A 206 -39.67 -13.31 -41.47
CA PRO A 206 -39.97 -14.43 -42.34
C PRO A 206 -41.48 -14.44 -42.53
N PRO A 207 -41.99 -14.66 -43.76
CA PRO A 207 -43.43 -14.75 -43.95
C PRO A 207 -43.93 -15.75 -42.90
N ALA A 208 -44.87 -15.33 -42.06
CA ALA A 208 -45.53 -16.23 -41.12
C ALA A 208 -45.85 -17.51 -41.89
N PRO A 209 -45.56 -18.71 -41.37
CA PRO A 209 -45.79 -19.95 -42.08
C PRO A 209 -47.25 -19.96 -42.48
N THR A 210 -47.47 -19.61 -43.75
CA THR A 210 -48.79 -19.50 -44.31
C THR A 210 -49.16 -20.96 -44.44
N GLY A 211 -50.06 -21.41 -43.56
CA GLY A 211 -50.69 -22.72 -43.61
C GLY A 211 -51.55 -22.85 -44.87
N LEU A 212 -50.92 -22.65 -46.03
CA LEU A 212 -51.48 -22.92 -47.33
C LEU A 212 -51.45 -24.44 -47.48
N PRO A 213 -52.61 -25.09 -47.65
CA PRO A 213 -52.65 -26.51 -47.92
C PRO A 213 -51.86 -26.80 -49.21
N ALA A 214 -51.15 -27.92 -49.21
CA ALA A 214 -50.38 -28.43 -50.33
C ALA A 214 -51.12 -28.26 -51.66
N ALA A 215 -50.38 -27.85 -52.70
CA ALA A 215 -50.89 -27.67 -54.05
C ALA A 215 -51.63 -28.94 -54.52
N GLY A 216 -52.96 -28.88 -54.57
CA GLY A 216 -53.78 -30.03 -54.96
C GLY A 216 -55.22 -30.03 -54.46
N VAL A 217 -55.61 -29.13 -53.54
CA VAL A 217 -57.01 -29.07 -53.04
C VAL A 217 -57.62 -27.70 -53.39
N PRO A 218 -58.79 -27.64 -54.06
CA PRO A 218 -59.38 -26.35 -54.45
C PRO A 218 -59.76 -25.54 -53.21
N ARG A 219 -59.25 -24.30 -53.16
CA ARG A 219 -59.50 -23.32 -52.09
C ARG A 219 -61.01 -23.00 -52.01
N PRO A 220 -61.69 -23.19 -50.87
CA PRO A 220 -63.05 -22.71 -50.69
C PRO A 220 -63.01 -21.17 -50.68
N GLY A 221 -63.37 -20.54 -51.81
CA GLY A 221 -63.48 -19.08 -51.90
C GLY A 221 -62.75 -18.40 -53.06
N ALA A 222 -62.08 -19.13 -53.95
CA ALA A 222 -61.45 -18.51 -55.13
C ALA A 222 -62.45 -17.96 -56.17
N ASN A 223 -63.74 -18.28 -56.04
CA ASN A 223 -64.83 -17.72 -56.84
C ASN A 223 -65.86 -17.04 -55.93
N GLN A 224 -65.44 -16.02 -55.17
CA GLN A 224 -66.41 -15.09 -54.58
C GLN A 224 -66.80 -14.08 -55.67
N PRO A 225 -68.03 -14.16 -56.23
CA PRO A 225 -68.49 -13.19 -57.22
C PRO A 225 -68.52 -11.79 -56.60
N LYS A 226 -68.26 -10.76 -57.41
CA LYS A 226 -68.24 -9.38 -56.95
C LYS A 226 -69.59 -9.03 -56.29
N PRO A 227 -69.62 -8.18 -55.25
CA PRO A 227 -70.87 -7.76 -54.63
C PRO A 227 -71.87 -7.27 -55.69
N GLY A 228 -73.04 -7.89 -55.77
CA GLY A 228 -74.09 -7.59 -56.77
C GLY A 228 -74.16 -8.52 -57.99
N GLU A 229 -73.09 -9.26 -58.31
CA GLU A 229 -73.01 -10.10 -59.51
C GLU A 229 -73.91 -11.35 -59.43
N ARG A 230 -74.11 -11.91 -58.22
CA ARG A 230 -75.12 -12.95 -57.98
C ARG A 230 -76.55 -12.48 -58.24
N GLY A 231 -76.86 -11.23 -57.90
CA GLY A 231 -78.17 -10.63 -58.14
C GLY A 231 -78.44 -10.45 -59.64
N LEU A 232 -77.44 -9.96 -60.37
CA LEU A 232 -77.48 -9.84 -61.83
C LEU A 232 -77.64 -11.19 -62.54
N ALA A 233 -76.90 -12.22 -62.11
CA ALA A 233 -77.03 -13.57 -62.64
C ALA A 233 -78.44 -14.16 -62.41
N MET A 234 -79.02 -13.89 -61.23
CA MET A 234 -80.38 -14.31 -60.90
C MET A 234 -81.43 -13.58 -61.74
N LEU A 235 -81.25 -12.28 -62.01
CA LEU A 235 -82.14 -11.50 -62.87
C LEU A 235 -82.06 -11.95 -64.34
N LYS A 236 -80.86 -12.21 -64.86
CA LYS A 236 -80.65 -12.79 -66.21
C LYS A 236 -81.30 -14.16 -66.32
N ARG A 237 -81.12 -15.04 -65.33
CA ARG A 237 -81.74 -16.38 -65.30
C ARG A 237 -83.27 -16.34 -65.19
N ARG A 238 -83.82 -15.29 -64.58
CA ARG A 238 -85.27 -15.05 -64.47
C ARG A 238 -85.85 -14.30 -65.68
N GLY A 239 -85.04 -14.05 -66.73
CA GLY A 239 -85.48 -13.37 -67.95
C GLY A 239 -85.86 -11.90 -67.75
N LYS A 240 -85.38 -11.27 -66.66
CA LYS A 240 -85.69 -9.87 -66.31
C LYS A 240 -84.68 -8.87 -66.90
N LEU A 241 -83.58 -9.34 -67.47
CA LEU A 241 -82.68 -8.56 -68.32
C LEU A 241 -82.38 -9.34 -69.60
N PRO A 242 -82.24 -8.66 -70.76
CA PRO A 242 -81.75 -9.30 -71.98
C PRO A 242 -80.31 -9.80 -71.76
N ALA A 243 -79.98 -10.94 -72.35
CA ALA A 243 -78.60 -11.39 -72.40
C ALA A 243 -77.87 -10.52 -73.42
N ASP A 244 -76.85 -9.77 -72.97
CA ASP A 244 -76.01 -8.95 -73.85
C ASP A 244 -75.45 -9.83 -74.97
N ALA A 245 -75.82 -9.48 -76.21
CA ALA A 245 -75.23 -10.01 -77.42
C ALA A 245 -73.78 -9.55 -77.52
N ALA A 246 -72.93 -10.40 -78.09
CA ALA A 246 -71.53 -10.11 -78.42
C ALA A 246 -71.39 -8.87 -79.32
#